data_AF-A0A1I2M177-F1
#
_entry.id   AF-A0A1I2M177-F1
#
_cell.length_a   1.000
_cell.length_b   1.000
_cell.length_c   1.000
_cell.angle_alpha   90.00
_cell.angle_beta   90.00
_cell.angle_gamma   90.00
#
_symmetry.space_group_name_H-M   'P 1'
#
loop_
_entity.id
_entity.type
_entity.pdbx_description
1 polymer ?
#
loop_
_entity_poly.entity_id
_entity_poly.type
_entity_poly.pdbx_seq_one_letter_code
_entity_poly.pdbx_strand_id
1 'polypeptide(L)'
;MTRILADLPDEDIRWLDARAAELGKSRASVLREAVSTYRAESSKDWIDRGFGLWKDRTDIGDAVEWQRRERAGSTRPWDYDYEEVRSEFPDLFDEQDDREHEHYRKVMGEDAFAPRQPRPDDLQR
;
A
#
# COMPACT_ATOMS: atom_id res chain seq x y z
N MET A 1 -6.23 31.29 -28.18
CA MET A 1 -6.36 30.02 -28.92
C MET A 1 -5.24 29.92 -29.93
N THR A 2 -4.45 28.85 -29.88
CA THR A 2 -3.43 28.52 -30.88
C THR A 2 -3.99 27.45 -31.83
N ARG A 3 -3.68 27.54 -33.13
CA ARG A 3 -4.08 26.54 -34.12
C ARG A 3 -2.99 25.49 -34.19
N ILE A 4 -3.39 24.22 -34.22
CA ILE A 4 -2.48 23.09 -34.45
C ILE A 4 -2.91 22.34 -35.72
N LEU A 5 -1.94 21.72 -36.38
CA LEU A 5 -2.17 20.71 -37.40
C LEU A 5 -1.89 19.35 -36.77
N ALA A 6 -2.79 18.40 -37.00
CA ALA A 6 -2.65 17.03 -36.55
C ALA A 6 -3.00 16.13 -37.72
N ASP A 7 -2.11 15.19 -38.02
CA ASP A 7 -2.36 14.17 -39.02
C ASP A 7 -3.17 13.04 -38.37
N LEU A 8 -4.37 12.80 -38.90
CA LEU A 8 -5.23 11.70 -38.48
C LEU A 8 -5.60 10.86 -39.71
N PRO A 9 -5.61 9.53 -39.60
CA PRO A 9 -6.18 8.65 -40.61
C PRO A 9 -7.61 9.05 -40.98
N ASP A 10 -8.00 8.86 -42.24
CA ASP A 10 -9.35 9.18 -42.71
C ASP A 10 -10.45 8.44 -41.93
N GLU A 11 -10.16 7.22 -41.46
CA GLU A 11 -11.07 6.44 -40.62
C GLU A 11 -11.33 7.10 -39.27
N ASP A 12 -10.30 7.64 -38.63
CA ASP A 12 -10.41 8.34 -37.35
C ASP A 12 -11.18 9.66 -37.50
N ILE A 13 -10.99 10.35 -38.63
CA ILE A 13 -11.75 11.57 -38.95
C ILE A 13 -13.24 11.24 -39.08
N ARG A 14 -13.59 10.19 -39.83
CA ARG A 14 -14.99 9.74 -40.00
C ARG A 14 -15.61 9.33 -38.68
N TRP A 15 -14.87 8.56 -37.88
CA TRP A 15 -15.32 8.13 -36.56
C TRP A 15 -15.58 9.34 -35.65
N LEU A 16 -14.67 10.33 -35.67
CA LEU A 16 -14.78 11.53 -34.85
C LEU A 16 -15.98 12.42 -35.26
N ASP A 17 -16.27 12.52 -36.55
CA ASP A 17 -17.45 13.25 -37.06
C ASP A 17 -18.75 12.55 -36.63
N ALA A 18 -18.82 11.23 -36.73
CA ALA A 18 -19.96 10.46 -36.25
C ALA A 18 -20.15 10.64 -34.73
N ARG A 19 -19.07 10.55 -33.96
CA ARG A 19 -19.11 10.74 -32.50
C ARG A 19 -19.53 12.15 -32.09
N ALA A 20 -19.07 13.16 -32.83
CA ALA A 20 -19.47 14.54 -32.59
C ALA A 20 -20.97 14.76 -32.86
N ALA A 21 -21.50 14.15 -33.92
CA ALA A 21 -22.92 14.18 -34.26
C ALA A 21 -23.79 13.49 -33.20
N GLU A 22 -23.40 12.30 -32.74
CA GLU A 22 -24.09 11.57 -31.65
C GLU A 22 -24.18 12.41 -30.38
N LEU A 23 -23.12 13.15 -30.04
CA LEU A 23 -23.03 13.97 -28.85
C LEU A 23 -23.65 15.36 -29.01
N GLY A 24 -24.08 15.74 -30.23
CA GLY A 24 -24.58 17.08 -30.53
C GLY A 24 -23.52 18.18 -30.37
N LYS A 25 -22.23 17.85 -30.53
CA LYS A 25 -21.09 18.77 -30.33
C LYS A 25 -20.36 19.03 -31.63
N SER A 26 -19.57 20.10 -31.68
CA SER A 26 -18.60 20.27 -32.76
C SER A 26 -17.41 19.33 -32.58
N ARG A 27 -16.85 18.83 -33.69
CA ARG A 27 -15.62 18.03 -33.70
C ARG A 27 -14.50 18.64 -32.85
N ALA A 28 -14.29 19.95 -32.99
CA ALA A 28 -13.26 20.66 -32.22
C ALA A 28 -13.54 20.69 -30.71
N SER A 29 -14.81 20.66 -30.29
CA SER A 29 -15.17 20.53 -28.87
C SER A 29 -14.83 19.15 -28.33
N VAL A 30 -15.15 18.10 -29.10
CA VAL A 30 -14.83 16.71 -28.73
C VAL A 30 -13.31 16.53 -28.60
N LEU A 31 -12.51 17.09 -29.51
CA LEU A 31 -11.05 17.07 -29.41
C LEU A 31 -10.52 17.82 -28.18
N ARG A 32 -11.07 19.00 -27.86
CA ARG A 32 -10.65 19.73 -26.65
C ARG A 32 -10.97 18.96 -25.37
N GLU A 33 -12.13 18.32 -25.31
CA GLU A 33 -12.51 17.46 -24.19
C GLU A 33 -11.57 16.26 -24.08
N ALA A 34 -11.31 15.56 -25.18
CA ALA A 34 -10.39 14.42 -25.22
C ALA A 34 -8.98 14.79 -24.71
N VAL A 35 -8.41 15.91 -25.17
CA VAL A 35 -7.11 16.40 -24.71
C VAL A 35 -7.13 16.76 -23.22
N SER A 36 -8.22 17.37 -22.74
CA SER A 36 -8.37 17.74 -21.33
C SER A 36 -8.46 16.50 -20.43
N THR A 37 -9.22 15.49 -20.85
CA THR A 37 -9.32 14.20 -20.15
C THR A 37 -7.99 13.47 -20.13
N TYR A 38 -7.30 13.37 -21.27
CA TYR A 38 -5.98 12.73 -21.34
C TYR A 38 -4.96 13.40 -20.41
N ARG A 39 -5.01 14.74 -20.31
CA ARG A 39 -4.17 15.50 -19.36
C ARG A 39 -4.52 15.22 -17.90
N ALA A 40 -5.80 15.04 -17.58
CA ALA A 40 -6.24 14.71 -16.23
C ALA A 40 -5.84 13.28 -15.82
N GLU A 41 -5.99 12.30 -16.73
CA GLU A 41 -5.57 10.91 -16.53
C GLU A 41 -4.06 10.77 -16.33
N SER A 42 -3.27 11.59 -17.03
CA SER A 42 -1.82 11.63 -16.87
C SER A 42 -1.35 12.42 -15.65
N SER A 43 -2.23 13.19 -15.00
CA SER A 43 -1.89 13.90 -13.76
C SER A 43 -1.91 12.93 -12.57
N LYS A 44 -0.78 12.81 -11.88
CA LYS A 44 -0.67 12.10 -10.59
C LYS A 44 -1.30 12.89 -9.43
N ASP A 45 -1.99 14.00 -9.73
CA ASP A 45 -2.62 14.91 -8.78
C ASP A 45 -3.60 14.21 -7.83
N TRP A 46 -4.08 13.00 -8.15
CA TRP A 46 -4.89 12.21 -7.23
C TRP A 46 -4.10 11.70 -6.01
N ILE A 47 -2.79 11.45 -6.17
CA ILE A 47 -1.89 11.05 -5.06
C ILE A 47 -1.73 12.23 -4.11
N ASP A 48 -1.47 13.43 -4.65
CA ASP A 48 -1.34 14.64 -3.85
C ASP A 48 -2.65 15.01 -3.14
N ARG A 49 -3.80 14.75 -3.79
CA ARG A 49 -5.13 14.92 -3.16
C ARG A 49 -5.45 13.87 -2.10
N GLY A 50 -4.90 12.66 -2.21
CA GLY A 50 -5.10 11.58 -1.24
C GLY A 50 -4.14 11.65 -0.05
N PHE A 51 -2.99 12.33 -0.20
CA PHE A 51 -1.99 12.43 0.85
C PHE A 51 -2.56 13.20 2.06
N GLY A 52 -2.61 12.53 3.21
CA GLY A 52 -3.11 13.11 4.46
C GLY A 52 -4.63 13.10 4.64
N LEU A 53 -5.40 12.49 3.72
CA LEU A 53 -6.87 12.40 3.82
C LEU A 53 -7.37 11.80 5.14
N TRP A 54 -6.53 10.98 5.78
CA TRP A 54 -6.83 10.27 7.03
C TRP A 54 -6.03 10.79 8.22
N LYS A 55 -5.20 11.82 8.04
CA LYS A 55 -4.24 12.28 9.06
C LYS A 55 -4.93 12.77 10.34
N ASP A 56 -6.04 13.49 10.19
CA ASP A 56 -6.74 14.13 11.31
C ASP A 56 -7.99 13.34 11.75
N ARG A 57 -8.18 12.13 11.22
CA ARG A 57 -9.29 11.27 11.63
C ARG A 57 -8.94 10.55 12.93
N THR A 58 -9.74 10.81 13.96
CA THR A 58 -9.56 10.23 15.30
C THR A 58 -10.46 9.01 15.55
N ASP A 59 -11.34 8.68 14.61
CA ASP A 59 -12.25 7.54 14.68
C ASP A 59 -11.68 6.27 14.04
N ILE A 60 -10.46 6.34 13.50
CA ILE A 60 -9.65 5.20 13.08
C ILE A 60 -8.49 5.11 14.06
N GLY A 61 -8.27 3.93 14.63
CA GLY A 61 -7.16 3.70 15.57
C GLY A 61 -5.79 3.88 14.91
N ASP A 62 -4.75 3.91 15.74
CA ASP A 62 -3.36 4.01 15.26
C ASP A 62 -3.00 2.76 14.44
N ALA A 63 -2.60 2.98 13.19
CA ALA A 63 -2.24 1.91 12.26
C ALA A 63 -0.98 1.14 12.71
N VAL A 64 -0.03 1.81 13.37
CA VAL A 64 1.18 1.19 13.91
C VAL A 64 0.84 0.32 15.11
N GLU A 65 -0.04 0.78 16.01
CA GLU A 65 -0.52 -0.04 17.12
C GLU A 65 -1.25 -1.29 16.62
N TRP A 66 -2.15 -1.12 15.63
CA TRP A 66 -2.82 -2.26 15.00
C TRP A 66 -1.82 -3.24 14.37
N GLN A 67 -0.86 -2.74 13.57
CA GLN A 67 0.18 -3.59 12.95
C GLN A 67 1.08 -4.31 13.96
N ARG A 68 1.37 -3.68 15.11
CA ARG A 68 2.15 -4.32 16.18
C ARG A 68 1.36 -5.46 16.79
N ARG A 69 0.08 -5.24 17.10
CA ARG A 69 -0.80 -6.27 17.67
C ARG A 69 -1.03 -7.45 16.73
N GLU A 70 -1.23 -7.20 15.43
CA GLU A 70 -1.38 -8.26 14.42
C GLU A 70 -0.12 -9.12 14.29
N ARG A 71 1.07 -8.49 14.36
CA ARG A 71 2.34 -9.22 14.37
C ARG A 71 2.51 -10.03 15.64
N ALA A 72 2.13 -9.48 16.79
CA ALA A 72 2.19 -10.18 18.07
C ALA A 72 1.33 -11.46 18.08
N GLY A 73 0.15 -11.44 17.48
CA GLY A 73 -0.69 -12.65 17.34
C GLY A 73 -0.09 -13.73 16.42
N SER A 74 0.94 -13.39 15.64
CA SER A 74 1.67 -14.33 14.79
C SER A 74 2.94 -14.88 15.44
N THR A 75 3.32 -14.38 16.62
CA THR A 75 4.48 -14.87 17.38
C THR A 75 4.30 -16.34 17.75
N ARG A 76 5.40 -17.09 17.72
CA ARG A 76 5.44 -18.51 18.04
C ARG A 76 6.27 -18.77 19.29
N PRO A 77 6.00 -19.87 20.00
CA PRO A 77 6.76 -20.23 21.21
C PRO A 77 8.27 -20.39 21.01
N TRP A 78 8.74 -20.58 19.78
CA TRP A 78 10.17 -20.68 19.45
C TRP A 78 10.76 -19.41 18.84
N ASP A 79 9.99 -18.33 18.74
CA ASP A 79 10.52 -17.06 18.24
C ASP A 79 11.37 -16.39 19.34
N TYR A 80 12.45 -15.73 18.91
CA TYR A 80 13.45 -15.12 19.80
C TYR A 80 12.89 -13.97 20.63
N ASP A 81 11.83 -13.31 20.14
CA ASP A 81 11.17 -12.17 20.76
C ASP A 81 9.90 -12.58 21.56
N TYR A 82 9.67 -13.89 21.77
CA TYR A 82 8.49 -14.39 22.47
C TYR A 82 8.25 -13.70 23.82
N GLU A 83 9.25 -13.62 24.69
CA GLU A 83 9.11 -13.04 26.04
C GLU A 83 8.77 -11.54 26.00
N GLU A 84 9.33 -10.80 25.05
CA GLU A 84 9.07 -9.37 24.85
C GLU A 84 7.63 -9.14 24.39
N VAL A 85 7.22 -9.85 23.34
CA VAL A 85 5.87 -9.74 22.77
C VAL A 85 4.81 -10.23 23.78
N ARG A 86 5.09 -11.30 24.51
CA ARG A 86 4.24 -11.85 25.58
C ARG A 86 4.03 -10.87 26.72
N SER A 87 5.03 -10.04 27.02
CA SER A 87 4.94 -8.98 28.02
C SER A 87 4.14 -7.77 27.53
N GLU A 88 4.24 -7.42 26.24
CA GLU A 88 3.51 -6.29 25.65
C GLU A 88 2.03 -6.61 25.37
N PHE A 89 1.73 -7.84 24.93
CA PHE A 89 0.39 -8.28 24.54
C PHE A 89 -0.03 -9.58 25.28
N PRO A 90 -0.13 -9.56 26.62
CA PRO A 90 -0.37 -10.77 27.41
C PRO A 90 -1.72 -11.45 27.12
N ASP A 91 -2.67 -10.73 26.52
CA ASP A 91 -3.99 -11.25 26.14
C ASP A 91 -3.98 -12.08 24.86
N LEU A 92 -2.88 -12.06 24.10
CA LEU A 92 -2.72 -12.83 22.86
C LEU A 92 -2.10 -14.22 23.06
N PHE A 93 -1.70 -14.56 24.28
CA PHE A 93 -1.01 -15.81 24.61
C PHE A 93 -1.73 -16.54 25.73
N ASP A 94 -1.65 -17.86 25.70
CA ASP A 94 -2.21 -18.71 26.75
C ASP A 94 -1.13 -19.52 27.51
N GLU A 95 -1.57 -20.28 28.51
CA GLU A 95 -0.68 -21.11 29.32
C GLU A 95 0.01 -22.22 28.52
N GLN A 96 -0.56 -22.64 27.39
CA GLN A 96 0.04 -23.64 26.53
C GLN A 96 1.19 -23.02 25.71
N ASP A 97 1.03 -21.80 25.21
CA ASP A 97 2.13 -21.07 24.58
C ASP A 97 3.33 -20.94 25.53
N ASP A 98 3.08 -20.56 26.79
CA ASP A 98 4.12 -20.40 27.81
C ASP A 98 4.84 -21.75 28.08
N ARG A 99 4.08 -22.85 28.13
CA ARG A 99 4.63 -24.21 28.33
C ARG A 99 5.46 -24.69 27.13
N GLU A 100 5.00 -24.41 25.91
CA GLU A 100 5.73 -24.75 24.68
C GLU A 100 7.01 -23.92 24.58
N HIS A 101 6.97 -22.64 24.96
CA HIS A 101 8.14 -21.78 24.98
C HIS A 101 9.21 -22.34 25.92
N GLU A 102 8.84 -22.73 27.14
CA GLU A 102 9.77 -23.39 28.06
C GLU A 102 10.34 -24.70 27.50
N HIS A 103 9.54 -25.48 26.78
CA HIS A 103 9.99 -26.72 26.14
C HIS A 103 11.04 -26.42 25.07
N TYR A 104 10.74 -25.50 24.14
CA TYR A 104 11.66 -25.13 23.07
C TYR A 104 12.94 -24.48 23.59
N ARG A 105 12.84 -23.66 24.64
CA ARG A 105 14.01 -23.10 25.33
C ARG A 105 14.95 -24.18 25.87
N LYS A 106 14.41 -25.27 26.42
CA LYS A 106 15.19 -26.41 26.90
C LYS A 106 15.78 -27.24 25.75
N VAL A 107 15.05 -27.43 24.66
CA VAL A 107 15.46 -28.28 23.53
C VAL A 107 16.46 -27.59 22.61
N MET A 108 16.27 -26.31 22.31
CA MET A 108 17.11 -25.55 21.37
C MET A 108 18.30 -24.84 22.05
N GLY A 109 18.25 -24.67 23.38
CA GLY A 109 19.23 -23.89 24.13
C GLY A 109 18.96 -22.38 24.04
N GLU A 110 19.54 -21.61 24.98
CA GLU A 110 19.29 -20.17 25.11
C GLU A 110 19.74 -19.38 23.87
N ASP A 111 20.81 -19.80 23.21
CA ASP A 111 21.36 -19.13 22.03
C ASP A 111 20.38 -19.09 20.84
N ALA A 112 19.43 -20.04 20.76
CA ALA A 112 18.42 -20.06 19.71
C ALA A 112 17.40 -18.92 19.81
N PHE A 113 17.32 -18.27 20.97
CA PHE A 113 16.43 -17.16 21.29
C PHE A 113 17.18 -15.81 21.33
N ALA A 114 18.45 -15.79 20.94
CA ALA A 114 19.15 -14.53 20.74
C ALA A 114 18.62 -13.82 19.48
N PRO A 115 18.48 -12.48 19.48
CA PRO A 115 18.09 -11.74 18.29
C PRO A 115 19.09 -12.03 17.17
N ARG A 116 18.57 -12.28 15.96
CA ARG A 116 19.41 -12.53 14.79
C ARG A 116 20.24 -11.28 14.52
N GLN A 117 21.56 -11.41 14.64
CA GLN A 117 22.49 -10.38 14.19
C GLN A 117 22.32 -10.20 12.67
N PRO A 118 22.23 -8.95 12.17
CA PRO A 118 22.22 -8.71 10.73
C PRO A 118 23.50 -9.30 10.14
N ARG A 119 23.42 -9.90 8.95
CA ARG A 119 24.64 -10.40 8.31
C ARG A 119 25.53 -9.21 7.99
N PRO A 120 26.86 -9.35 8.04
CA PRO A 120 27.79 -8.26 7.74
C PRO A 120 27.51 -7.54 6.42
N ASP A 121 27.00 -8.28 5.42
CA ASP A 121 26.67 -7.77 4.09
C ASP A 121 25.38 -6.92 4.05
N ASP A 122 24.49 -7.05 5.04
CA ASP A 122 23.24 -6.30 5.12
C ASP A 122 23.46 -4.85 5.65
N LEU A 123 24.64 -4.55 6.19
CA LEU A 123 25.01 -3.23 6.77
C LEU A 123 25.74 -2.29 5.78
N GLN A 124 25.97 -2.72 4.54
CA GLN A 124 26.71 -1.94 3.53
C GLN A 124 25.83 -1.37 2.39
N ARG A 125 24.51 -1.41 2.51
CA ARG A 125 23.57 -0.81 1.53
C ARG A 125 22.97 0.50 1.98
#